data_AF-A0A9P9ZF18-F1
#
_entry.id   AF-A0A9P9ZF18-F1
#
_cell.length_a   1.000
_cell.length_b   1.000
_cell.length_c   1.000
_cell.angle_alpha   90.00
_cell.angle_beta   90.00
_cell.angle_gamma   90.00
#
_symmetry.space_group_name_H-M   'P 1'
#
loop_
_entity.id
_entity.type
_entity.pdbx_description
1 polymer ?
#
loop_
_entity_poly.entity_id
_entity_poly.type
_entity_poly.pdbx_seq_one_letter_code
_entity_poly.pdbx_strand_id
1 'polypeptide(L)'
;RLRLALTVASSFVQLLDSPWLQPTFTKTDIIFINDSDFSQSCVVRLDQPYVRQSLEVDKISSARKNRDHHQVTDSLDQLAIILLKLGFSKALKDQKCRRDYDLRAPAADNCIRSVYDVMAARKWQSKISDFVGQNYAEIVSWCFDGNRSAP
;
A
#
# COMPACT_ATOMS: atom_id res chain seq x y z
N ARG A 1 4.88 2.10 -14.03
CA ARG A 1 4.95 1.24 -12.82
C ARG A 1 5.91 1.77 -11.76
N LEU A 2 7.23 1.89 -12.03
CA LEU A 2 8.21 2.28 -11.01
C LEU A 2 8.10 3.76 -10.63
N ARG A 3 7.82 4.64 -11.60
CA ARG A 3 7.49 6.05 -11.31
C ARG A 3 6.29 6.16 -10.37
N LEU A 4 5.21 5.43 -10.65
CA LEU A 4 4.04 5.40 -9.76
C LEU A 4 4.37 4.83 -8.37
N ALA A 5 5.15 3.76 -8.29
CA ALA A 5 5.61 3.20 -7.02
C ALA A 5 6.42 4.22 -6.21
N LEU A 6 7.33 4.93 -6.88
CA LEU A 6 8.11 6.00 -6.28
C LEU A 6 7.20 7.14 -5.81
N THR A 7 6.28 7.63 -6.65
CA THR A 7 5.33 8.68 -6.30
C THR A 7 4.49 8.29 -5.08
N VAL A 8 3.98 7.06 -5.04
CA VAL A 8 3.18 6.57 -3.91
C VAL A 8 4.02 6.49 -2.64
N ALA A 9 5.24 5.94 -2.71
CA ALA A 9 6.14 5.85 -1.56
C ALA A 9 6.55 7.24 -1.04
N SER A 10 6.91 8.17 -1.94
CA SER A 10 7.31 9.52 -1.55
C SER A 10 6.15 10.29 -0.94
N SER A 11 4.96 10.22 -1.56
CA SER A 11 3.76 10.86 -1.01
C SER A 11 3.39 10.26 0.35
N PHE A 12 3.51 8.95 0.54
CA PHE A 12 3.27 8.32 1.83
C PHE A 12 4.18 8.88 2.92
N VAL A 13 5.49 8.93 2.67
CA VAL A 13 6.47 9.47 3.64
C VAL A 13 6.22 10.95 3.92
N GLN A 14 5.94 11.75 2.89
CA GLN A 14 5.63 13.18 3.06
C GLN A 14 4.36 13.43 3.88
N LEU A 15 3.38 12.53 3.77
CA LEU A 15 2.09 12.67 4.43
C LEU A 15 2.01 11.94 5.78
N LEU A 16 2.99 11.10 6.13
CA LEU A 16 2.98 10.24 7.32
C LEU A 16 2.73 11.04 8.60
N ASP A 17 3.46 12.14 8.79
CA ASP A 17 3.33 13.03 9.94
C ASP A 17 2.24 14.11 9.76
N SER A 18 1.62 14.14 8.59
CA SER A 18 0.62 15.11 8.23
C SER A 18 -0.79 14.61 8.62
N PRO A 19 -1.73 15.52 8.92
CA PRO A 19 -3.12 15.14 9.15
C PRO A 19 -3.84 14.63 7.89
N TRP A 20 -3.21 14.79 6.72
CA TRP A 20 -3.77 14.46 5.40
C TRP A 20 -3.77 12.96 5.11
N LEU A 21 -2.93 12.19 5.81
CA LEU A 21 -2.95 10.73 5.73
C LEU A 21 -3.89 10.17 6.79
N GLN A 22 -4.85 9.35 6.35
CA GLN A 22 -5.75 8.61 7.24
C GLN A 22 -4.94 7.68 8.16
N PRO A 23 -5.48 7.31 9.34
CA PRO A 23 -4.80 6.38 10.26
C PRO A 23 -4.46 5.03 9.61
N THR A 24 -5.30 4.57 8.69
CA THR A 24 -5.09 3.35 7.90
C THR A 24 -4.97 3.72 6.44
N PHE A 25 -3.81 3.47 5.83
CA PHE A 25 -3.59 3.67 4.39
C PHE A 25 -3.88 2.39 3.61
N THR A 26 -4.75 2.48 2.61
CA THR A 26 -5.15 1.35 1.77
C THR A 26 -5.15 1.74 0.29
N LYS A 27 -5.25 0.73 -0.60
CA LYS A 27 -5.32 0.99 -2.05
C LYS A 27 -6.48 1.90 -2.44
N THR A 28 -7.61 1.84 -1.73
CA THR A 28 -8.81 2.66 -2.03
C THR A 28 -8.61 4.15 -1.73
N ASP A 29 -7.58 4.49 -0.98
CA ASP A 29 -7.24 5.87 -0.66
C ASP A 29 -6.42 6.52 -1.78
N ILE A 30 -5.92 5.74 -2.73
CA ILE A 30 -5.23 6.25 -3.92
C ILE A 30 -6.24 6.34 -5.06
N ILE A 31 -6.55 7.56 -5.50
CA ILE A 31 -7.47 7.82 -6.59
C ILE A 31 -6.74 8.44 -7.78
N PHE A 32 -7.23 8.11 -8.98
CA PHE A 32 -6.79 8.74 -10.22
C PHE A 32 -8.00 9.45 -10.83
N ILE A 33 -7.85 10.73 -11.13
CA ILE A 33 -8.90 11.51 -11.77
C ILE A 33 -8.87 11.18 -13.26
N ASN A 34 -10.06 10.89 -13.80
CA ASN A 34 -10.23 10.76 -15.24
C ASN A 34 -10.52 12.14 -15.82
N ASP A 35 -9.70 12.57 -16.78
CA ASP A 35 -9.93 13.82 -17.50
C ASP A 35 -10.90 13.53 -18.65
N SER A 36 -12.19 13.49 -18.32
CA SER A 36 -13.26 13.23 -19.30
C SER A 36 -13.72 14.49 -20.05
N ASP A 37 -13.10 15.65 -19.80
CA ASP A 37 -13.50 16.90 -20.43
C ASP A 37 -13.08 16.98 -21.92
N PHE A 38 -12.22 16.07 -22.37
CA PHE A 38 -11.78 15.98 -23.76
C PHE A 38 -12.16 14.65 -24.40
N SER A 39 -13.39 14.60 -24.95
CA SER A 39 -13.82 13.77 -26.09
C SER A 39 -13.22 12.36 -26.25
N GLN A 40 -14.06 11.34 -25.96
CA GLN A 40 -13.98 9.95 -26.45
C GLN A 40 -12.79 9.07 -26.04
N SER A 41 -11.79 9.56 -25.31
CA SER A 41 -10.74 8.70 -24.73
C SER A 41 -10.62 8.94 -23.23
N CYS A 42 -10.98 7.93 -22.43
CA CYS A 42 -10.78 7.92 -20.98
C CYS A 42 -9.28 7.83 -20.68
N VAL A 43 -8.59 8.98 -20.64
CA VAL A 43 -7.15 9.05 -20.34
C VAL A 43 -6.98 9.23 -18.84
N VAL A 44 -6.61 8.14 -18.15
CA VAL A 44 -6.29 8.18 -16.72
C VAL A 44 -4.85 8.64 -16.53
N ARG A 45 -4.67 9.76 -15.82
CA ARG A 45 -3.35 10.33 -15.49
C ARG A 45 -2.68 9.58 -14.34
N LEU A 46 -1.96 8.51 -14.68
CA LEU A 46 -1.23 7.69 -13.70
C LEU A 46 -0.03 8.41 -13.05
N ASP A 47 0.37 9.56 -13.58
CA ASP A 47 1.40 10.46 -13.05
C ASP A 47 0.92 11.31 -11.87
N GLN A 48 -0.39 11.43 -11.68
CA GLN A 48 -1.00 12.27 -10.64
C GLN A 48 -1.97 11.46 -9.77
N PRO A 49 -1.46 10.56 -8.91
CA PRO A 49 -2.28 9.94 -7.88
C PRO A 49 -2.65 10.98 -6.81
N TYR A 50 -3.91 11.01 -6.42
CA TYR A 50 -4.39 11.82 -5.30
C TYR A 50 -4.73 10.92 -4.11
N VAL A 51 -4.59 11.45 -2.90
CA VAL A 51 -4.99 10.77 -1.67
C VAL A 51 -6.39 11.23 -1.29
N ARG A 52 -7.31 10.28 -1.10
CA ARG A 52 -8.64 10.55 -0.58
C ARG A 52 -8.55 10.79 0.92
N GLN A 53 -9.14 11.89 1.38
CA GLN A 53 -9.28 12.21 2.79
C GLN A 53 -10.71 12.66 3.07
N SER A 54 -11.33 12.14 4.14
CA SER A 54 -12.59 12.67 4.65
C SER A 54 -12.29 13.87 5.56
N LEU A 55 -12.78 15.06 5.21
CA LEU A 55 -12.60 16.31 5.97
C LEU A 55 -13.61 16.42 7.14
N GLU A 56 -13.83 15.34 7.88
CA GLU A 56 -14.62 15.39 9.10
C GLU A 56 -13.81 16.14 10.18
N VAL A 57 -14.15 17.41 10.38
CA VAL A 57 -13.43 18.39 11.21
C VAL A 57 -13.14 17.89 12.63
N ASP A 58 -14.01 17.06 13.21
CA ASP A 58 -13.85 16.49 14.56
C ASP A 58 -12.84 15.32 14.63
N LYS A 59 -12.52 14.65 13.51
CA LYS A 59 -11.57 13.53 13.46
C LYS A 59 -10.13 13.98 13.22
N ILE A 60 -9.93 15.13 12.58
CA ILE A 60 -8.58 15.62 12.20
C ILE A 60 -7.77 16.02 13.44
N SER A 61 -8.42 16.63 14.43
CA SER A 61 -7.80 17.06 15.68
C SER A 61 -7.49 15.90 16.64
N SER A 62 -8.26 14.80 16.57
CA SER A 62 -8.06 13.58 17.37
C SER A 62 -7.09 12.58 16.73
N ALA A 63 -7.05 12.47 15.39
CA ALA A 63 -6.11 11.60 14.66
C ALA A 63 -4.63 12.00 14.85
N ARG A 64 -4.35 13.29 15.10
CA ARG A 64 -2.99 13.77 15.41
C ARG A 64 -2.49 13.36 16.80
N LYS A 65 -3.39 13.12 17.76
CA LYS A 65 -3.00 12.89 19.17
C LYS A 65 -2.84 11.42 19.54
N ASN A 66 -3.39 10.48 18.74
CA ASN A 66 -3.42 9.05 19.06
C ASN A 66 -3.19 8.18 17.79
N ARG A 67 -2.16 8.45 16.98
CA ARG A 67 -1.73 7.44 16.00
C ARG A 67 -0.99 6.34 16.76
N ASP A 68 -1.67 5.22 16.93
CA ASP A 68 -1.07 4.03 17.53
C ASP A 68 0.05 3.53 16.59
N HIS A 69 1.17 3.10 17.18
CA HIS A 69 2.25 2.43 16.47
C HIS A 69 1.72 1.29 15.59
N HIS A 70 0.67 0.58 16.03
CA HIS A 70 0.03 -0.48 15.25
C HIS A 70 -0.57 0.01 13.91
N GLN A 71 -1.19 1.19 13.90
CA GLN A 71 -1.81 1.77 12.69
C GLN A 71 -0.77 2.19 11.65
N VAL A 72 0.38 2.70 12.12
CA VAL A 72 1.51 3.03 11.25
C VAL A 72 2.10 1.76 10.64
N THR A 73 2.27 0.70 11.43
CA THR A 73 2.76 -0.59 10.91
C THR A 73 1.82 -1.20 9.89
N ASP A 74 0.51 -1.13 10.10
CA ASP A 74 -0.48 -1.63 9.14
C ASP A 74 -0.44 -0.84 7.83
N SER A 75 -0.33 0.48 7.93
CA SER A 75 -0.22 1.37 6.76
C SER A 75 1.06 1.10 5.95
N LEU A 76 2.16 0.79 6.61
CA LEU A 76 3.42 0.39 5.96
C LEU A 76 3.33 -1.00 5.32
N ASP A 77 2.67 -1.96 5.97
CA ASP A 77 2.39 -3.27 5.37
C ASP A 77 1.56 -3.12 4.09
N GLN A 78 0.54 -2.25 4.10
CA GLN A 78 -0.26 -1.96 2.90
C GLN A 78 0.56 -1.25 1.81
N LEU A 79 1.42 -0.29 2.18
CA LEU A 79 2.34 0.34 1.24
C LEU A 79 3.24 -0.70 0.59
N ALA A 80 3.85 -1.59 1.38
CA ALA A 80 4.71 -2.66 0.89
C ALA A 80 3.98 -3.56 -0.11
N ILE A 81 2.73 -3.95 0.19
CA ILE A 81 1.88 -4.72 -0.73
C ILE A 81 1.61 -3.96 -2.04
N ILE A 82 1.36 -2.66 -1.99
CA ILE A 82 1.14 -1.82 -3.18
C ILE A 82 2.42 -1.75 -4.02
N LEU A 83 3.57 -1.50 -3.39
CA LEU A 83 4.87 -1.47 -4.06
C LEU A 83 5.19 -2.82 -4.70
N LEU A 84 4.89 -3.93 -4.03
CA LEU A 84 5.09 -5.27 -4.57
C LEU A 84 4.22 -5.51 -5.82
N LYS A 85 2.94 -5.16 -5.75
CA LYS A 85 2.00 -5.25 -6.88
C LYS A 85 2.47 -4.40 -8.07
N LEU A 86 2.96 -3.18 -7.82
CA LEU A 86 3.47 -2.28 -8.85
C LEU A 86 4.79 -2.79 -9.45
N GLY A 87 5.70 -3.27 -8.61
CA GLY A 87 6.99 -3.81 -9.01
C GLY A 87 6.82 -4.98 -9.98
N PHE A 88 6.03 -5.99 -9.59
CA PHE A 88 5.74 -7.14 -10.46
C PHE A 88 4.70 -6.86 -11.55
N SER A 89 3.91 -5.78 -11.43
CA SER A 89 2.75 -5.51 -12.28
C SER A 89 1.73 -6.66 -12.29
N LYS A 90 1.57 -7.33 -11.15
CA LYS A 90 0.67 -8.47 -10.96
C LYS A 90 -0.14 -8.31 -9.68
N ALA A 91 -1.35 -8.86 -9.65
CA ALA A 91 -2.12 -8.86 -8.41
C ALA A 91 -1.57 -9.93 -7.45
N LEU A 92 -1.66 -9.64 -6.15
CA LEU A 92 -1.26 -10.57 -5.09
C LEU A 92 -2.09 -11.86 -5.12
N LYS A 93 -3.39 -11.73 -5.41
CA LYS A 93 -4.33 -12.87 -5.53
C LYS A 93 -3.94 -13.89 -6.61
N ASP A 94 -3.18 -13.47 -7.62
CA ASP A 94 -2.76 -14.37 -8.71
C ASP A 94 -1.56 -15.25 -8.29
N GLN A 95 -0.87 -14.87 -7.20
CA GLN A 95 0.33 -15.53 -6.75
C GLN A 95 0.01 -16.85 -6.05
N LYS A 96 0.85 -17.87 -6.31
CA LYS A 96 0.75 -19.18 -5.65
C LYS A 96 0.75 -19.04 -4.13
N CYS A 97 1.62 -18.19 -3.58
CA CYS A 97 1.71 -17.98 -2.14
C CYS A 97 0.40 -17.47 -1.51
N ARG A 98 -0.44 -16.72 -2.22
CA ARG A 98 -1.73 -16.25 -1.70
C ARG A 98 -2.85 -17.28 -1.91
N ARG A 99 -2.84 -17.96 -3.06
CA ARG A 99 -3.79 -19.06 -3.35
C ARG A 99 -3.62 -20.25 -2.42
N ASP A 100 -2.39 -20.53 -1.99
CA ASP A 100 -2.11 -21.59 -1.01
C ASP A 100 -2.87 -21.36 0.32
N TYR A 101 -3.07 -20.10 0.72
CA TYR A 101 -3.87 -19.77 1.92
C TYR A 101 -5.36 -20.01 1.67
N ASP A 102 -5.89 -19.61 0.51
CA ASP A 102 -7.32 -19.85 0.18
C ASP A 102 -7.66 -21.34 0.13
N LEU A 103 -6.71 -22.18 -0.29
CA LEU A 103 -6.88 -23.64 -0.34
C LEU A 103 -6.80 -24.30 1.04
N ARG A 104 -5.97 -23.77 1.96
CA ARG A 104 -5.76 -24.35 3.30
C ARG A 104 -6.81 -23.90 4.31
N ALA A 105 -7.23 -22.64 4.23
CA ALA A 105 -8.21 -22.07 5.14
C ALA A 105 -8.90 -20.88 4.45
N PRO A 106 -10.19 -20.99 4.09
CA PRO A 106 -10.95 -19.84 3.61
C PRO A 106 -10.98 -18.76 4.71
N ALA A 107 -10.62 -17.53 4.37
CA ALA A 107 -10.68 -16.43 5.32
C ALA A 107 -12.13 -16.19 5.78
N ALA A 108 -12.41 -16.43 7.06
CA ALA A 108 -13.75 -16.27 7.64
C ALA A 108 -14.21 -14.80 7.69
N ASP A 109 -13.26 -13.86 7.75
CA ASP A 109 -13.52 -12.42 7.78
C ASP A 109 -12.43 -11.61 7.03
N ASN A 110 -12.62 -10.28 7.01
CA ASN A 110 -11.70 -9.35 6.36
C ASN A 110 -10.37 -9.19 7.13
N CYS A 111 -10.35 -9.42 8.44
CA CYS A 111 -9.15 -9.32 9.26
C CYS A 111 -8.17 -10.45 8.89
N ILE A 112 -8.65 -11.69 8.90
CA ILE A 112 -7.90 -12.88 8.49
C ILE A 112 -7.40 -12.74 7.04
N ARG A 113 -8.25 -12.20 6.15
CA ARG A 113 -7.86 -11.93 4.75
C ARG A 113 -6.68 -10.96 4.67
N SER A 114 -6.69 -9.89 5.47
CA SER A 114 -5.60 -8.91 5.54
C SER A 114 -4.30 -9.55 6.04
N VAL A 115 -4.38 -10.35 7.10
CA VAL A 115 -3.22 -11.07 7.65
C VAL A 115 -2.64 -12.04 6.61
N TYR A 116 -3.49 -12.74 5.86
CA TYR A 116 -3.06 -13.64 4.78
C TYR A 116 -2.40 -12.86 3.62
N ASP A 117 -2.92 -11.70 3.27
CA ASP A 117 -2.31 -10.82 2.26
C ASP A 117 -0.90 -10.40 2.68
N VAL A 118 -0.70 -9.98 3.94
CA VAL A 118 0.61 -9.59 4.47
C VAL A 118 1.58 -10.77 4.46
N MET A 119 1.18 -11.95 4.97
CA MET A 119 2.04 -13.14 4.97
C MET A 119 2.41 -13.60 3.55
N ALA A 120 1.45 -13.61 2.64
CA ALA A 120 1.70 -13.96 1.25
C ALA A 120 2.63 -12.97 0.56
N ALA A 121 2.49 -11.67 0.85
CA ALA A 121 3.34 -10.62 0.31
C ALA A 121 4.77 -10.71 0.83
N ARG A 122 4.97 -10.97 2.13
CA ARG A 122 6.29 -11.24 2.73
C ARG A 122 6.98 -12.43 2.07
N LYS A 123 6.23 -13.51 1.77
CA LYS A 123 6.80 -14.66 1.03
C LYS A 123 7.13 -14.32 -0.43
N TRP A 124 6.40 -13.39 -1.03
CA TRP A 124 6.59 -13.01 -2.43
C TRP A 124 7.72 -11.99 -2.63
N GLN A 125 8.03 -11.17 -1.63
CA GLN A 125 9.07 -10.14 -1.72
C GLN A 125 10.46 -10.69 -2.05
N SER A 126 10.78 -11.92 -1.63
CA SER A 126 12.09 -12.55 -1.92
C SER A 126 12.39 -12.71 -3.41
N LYS A 127 11.39 -12.58 -4.28
CA LYS A 127 11.54 -12.70 -5.74
C LYS A 127 11.71 -11.35 -6.44
N ILE A 128 11.57 -10.23 -5.72
CA ILE A 128 11.51 -8.91 -6.36
C ILE A 128 12.90 -8.33 -6.67
N SER A 129 13.93 -8.73 -5.92
CA SER A 129 15.33 -8.39 -6.20
C SER A 129 15.71 -8.79 -7.62
N ASP A 130 15.33 -10.01 -8.02
CA ASP A 130 15.66 -10.58 -9.32
C ASP A 130 14.87 -9.93 -10.46
N PHE A 131 13.74 -9.28 -10.16
CA PHE A 131 12.83 -8.72 -11.15
C PHE A 131 12.96 -7.20 -11.35
N VAL A 132 13.18 -6.45 -10.26
CA VAL A 132 13.22 -4.98 -10.25
C VAL A 132 14.60 -4.45 -9.84
N GLY A 133 15.37 -5.23 -9.10
CA GLY A 133 16.66 -4.85 -8.55
C GLY A 133 16.66 -4.73 -7.02
N GLN A 134 17.86 -4.80 -6.46
CA GLN A 134 18.11 -4.88 -5.02
C GLN A 134 17.58 -3.66 -4.25
N ASN A 135 17.84 -2.44 -4.73
CA ASN A 135 17.42 -1.21 -4.05
C ASN A 135 15.89 -1.15 -3.85
N TYR A 136 15.11 -1.64 -4.82
CA TYR A 136 13.66 -1.68 -4.69
C TYR A 136 13.21 -2.75 -3.69
N ALA A 137 13.87 -3.92 -3.69
CA ALA A 137 13.59 -4.98 -2.74
C ALA A 137 13.85 -4.53 -1.29
N GLU A 138 14.90 -3.76 -1.06
CA GLU A 138 15.24 -3.19 0.26
C GLU A 138 14.17 -2.23 0.76
N ILE A 139 13.63 -1.37 -0.10
CA ILE A 139 12.53 -0.46 0.25
C ILE A 139 11.29 -1.24 0.66
N VAL A 140 10.93 -2.29 -0.10
CA VAL A 140 9.78 -3.15 0.23
C VAL A 140 10.00 -3.89 1.55
N SER A 141 11.20 -4.42 1.77
CA SER A 141 11.59 -5.10 3.01
C SER A 141 11.54 -4.16 4.22
N TRP A 142 12.03 -2.93 4.06
CA TRP A 142 12.01 -1.91 5.10
C TRP A 142 10.57 -1.59 5.54
N CYS A 143 9.63 -1.53 4.60
CA CYS A 143 8.22 -1.30 4.92
C CYS A 143 7.60 -2.46 5.75
N PHE A 144 7.98 -3.72 5.49
CA PHE A 144 7.45 -4.87 6.25
C PHE A 144 8.12 -5.05 7.62
N ASP A 145 9.44 -4.92 7.67
CA ASP A 145 10.24 -5.39 8.82
C ASP A 145 11.09 -4.27 9.44
N GLY A 146 11.63 -3.35 8.64
CA GLY A 146 12.56 -2.30 9.09
C GLY A 146 11.96 -1.29 10.07
N ASN A 147 10.67 -0.95 9.94
CA ASN A 147 10.00 -0.04 10.88
C ASN A 147 9.70 -0.68 12.25
N ARG A 148 9.84 -2.00 12.40
CA ARG A 148 9.52 -2.71 13.66
C ARG A 148 10.75 -2.87 14.56
N SER A 149 11.92 -2.45 14.09
CA SER A 149 13.21 -2.62 14.78
C SER A 149 13.83 -1.29 15.26
N ALA A 150 13.10 -0.18 15.14
CA ALA A 150 13.50 1.06 15.81
C ALA A 150 13.18 0.95 17.32
N PRO A 151 14.13 1.33 18.20
CA PRO A 151 14.00 1.21 19.66
C PRO A 151 12.92 2.11 20.26
#